data_AF-A0A5F2AY71-F1
#
_entry.id   AF-A0A5F2AY71-F1
#
_cell.length_a   1.000
_cell.length_b   1.000
_cell.length_c   1.000
_cell.angle_alpha   90.00
_cell.angle_beta   90.00
_cell.angle_gamma   90.00
#
_symmetry.space_group_name_H-M   'P 1'
#
loop_
_entity.id
_entity.type
_entity.pdbx_description
1 polymer ?
#
loop_
_entity_poly.entity_id
_entity_poly.type
_entity_poly.pdbx_seq_one_letter_code
_entity_poly.pdbx_strand_id
1 'polypeptide(L)'
;MVCNGKNGNDSSQEFASLSTLLSIGNVSNVFNSGKGPNTGTDNSRTYFHTESYPPHWLQWTTDGSPAIQSGSSFLTQGLRCDGRYCDNVNLLNVESGFTQTNSWWTDSFSEESPNEIICANNGFVTGIQCSGSYCDNISLRCSQLNNGGTRTNCYWTSPVSEESGGKFVAPESMYIAGARCSGRYCDNKELYLCQADAGGPTFDMDSLAHQFAPRLRFDQEFGTGSGDQSKCFPSDAGTYYQQRQLGVDPIALCNKNYSTIQNNQVPIYYMASQVGTNSVLIRYWFFYSWQSTCFLSAGSHSADWESVAVLVVGGQLKRVAFYQHGGWYAKELGSFETTGNHPIAYVGKNAHGSFHDSGGSGGCLYFEDFRNTGSNDYHMDTWNNLTLLQRGSSFPDWMNCTGSSCFDGIGHPIEQTGSLPSMGGCGKDGCSKSSLGENIPFLNDPIGSDFSAITAKHSGRVLDVPGAST
;
A
#
# COMPACT_ATOMS: atom_id res chain seq x y z
N MET A 1 -22.64 7.32 54.49
CA MET A 1 -23.22 7.83 55.75
C MET A 1 -22.12 7.77 56.81
N VAL A 2 -21.72 8.95 57.30
CA VAL A 2 -20.90 9.25 58.48
C VAL A 2 -19.43 8.78 58.49
N CYS A 3 -18.60 9.76 58.87
CA CYS A 3 -17.14 9.83 58.86
C CYS A 3 -16.52 9.53 60.25
N ASN A 4 -15.19 9.66 60.27
CA ASN A 4 -14.30 10.06 61.39
C ASN A 4 -13.77 8.95 62.31
N GLY A 5 -12.48 8.94 62.65
CA GLY A 5 -11.42 9.89 62.33
C GLY A 5 -10.19 9.70 63.22
N LYS A 6 -9.41 10.79 63.30
CA LYS A 6 -8.24 11.11 64.17
C LYS A 6 -6.88 10.88 63.52
N ASN A 7 -6.21 11.97 63.12
CA ASN A 7 -5.41 12.94 63.93
C ASN A 7 -4.03 12.33 64.24
N GLY A 8 -2.90 13.00 64.03
CA GLY A 8 -2.61 14.40 63.68
C GLY A 8 -1.20 14.74 64.18
N ASN A 9 -0.65 15.82 63.62
CA ASN A 9 0.47 16.65 64.09
C ASN A 9 1.90 16.05 64.06
N ASP A 10 2.97 16.79 63.74
CA ASP A 10 3.11 18.24 63.52
C ASP A 10 4.45 18.56 62.81
N SER A 11 4.46 19.70 62.10
CA SER A 11 5.58 20.65 61.85
C SER A 11 6.96 20.12 61.41
N SER A 12 7.73 20.71 60.49
CA SER A 12 7.73 22.00 59.80
C SER A 12 9.03 22.04 58.98
N GLN A 13 9.02 22.68 57.81
CA GLN A 13 9.98 23.67 57.33
C GLN A 13 10.15 23.61 55.80
N GLU A 14 9.95 24.81 55.23
CA GLU A 14 10.63 25.38 54.06
C GLU A 14 10.91 24.47 52.85
N PHE A 15 10.25 24.74 51.72
CA PHE A 15 10.97 25.03 50.48
C PHE A 15 10.12 25.95 49.58
N ALA A 16 10.66 27.14 49.36
CA ALA A 16 10.19 28.09 48.37
C ALA A 16 10.70 27.72 46.97
N SER A 17 9.80 27.89 46.00
CA SER A 17 10.00 28.44 44.64
C SER A 17 11.18 28.02 43.76
N LEU A 18 10.85 27.50 42.58
CA LEU A 18 11.20 27.99 41.22
C LEU A 18 11.10 26.78 40.27
N SER A 19 9.99 26.61 39.55
CA SER A 19 9.85 27.02 38.14
C SER A 19 11.18 26.99 37.36
N THR A 20 11.32 26.12 36.36
CA THR A 20 11.26 26.40 34.90
C THR A 20 11.67 25.14 34.12
N LEU A 21 11.16 25.03 32.88
CA LEU A 21 11.63 24.17 31.76
C LEU A 21 11.04 22.76 31.63
N LEU A 22 9.78 22.69 31.19
CA LEU A 22 9.38 21.69 30.20
C LEU A 22 8.91 22.41 28.94
N SER A 23 9.88 22.72 28.09
CA SER A 23 9.66 23.12 26.70
C SER A 23 9.16 21.90 25.93
N ILE A 24 7.84 21.80 25.74
CA ILE A 24 7.25 20.96 24.69
C ILE A 24 7.45 21.72 23.39
N GLY A 25 8.59 21.49 22.75
CA GLY A 25 8.96 22.10 21.48
C GLY A 25 9.73 21.09 20.65
N ASN A 26 9.00 20.39 19.78
CA ASN A 26 9.42 19.87 18.46
C ASN A 26 8.54 18.68 18.03
N VAL A 27 7.24 18.93 17.83
CA VAL A 27 6.41 18.14 16.91
C VAL A 27 5.49 19.11 16.18
N SER A 28 6.07 19.93 15.32
CA SER A 28 5.34 20.85 14.45
C SER A 28 6.32 21.31 13.37
N ASN A 29 6.42 20.59 12.25
CA ASN A 29 6.90 21.08 10.95
C ASN A 29 6.89 19.99 9.85
N VAL A 30 5.83 19.18 9.74
CA VAL A 30 5.63 18.31 8.56
C VAL A 30 4.45 18.76 7.69
N PHE A 31 3.63 19.71 8.16
CA PHE A 31 2.54 20.29 7.38
C PHE A 31 2.65 21.81 7.39
N ASN A 32 3.41 22.38 6.46
CA ASN A 32 3.27 23.78 6.11
C ASN A 32 2.23 23.90 4.97
N SER A 33 0.97 23.57 5.29
CA SER A 33 -0.18 24.02 4.52
C SER A 33 -0.71 25.28 5.21
N GLY A 34 -0.80 26.38 4.45
CA GLY A 34 -1.22 27.68 4.95
C GLY A 34 -2.52 27.60 5.76
N LYS A 35 -2.49 28.17 6.96
CA LYS A 35 -3.65 28.34 7.85
C LYS A 35 -4.74 29.14 7.14
N GLY A 36 -5.83 28.47 6.77
CA GLY A 36 -7.17 29.06 6.65
C GLY A 36 -8.04 28.57 7.82
N PRO A 37 -8.97 29.38 8.36
CA PRO A 37 -9.72 29.05 9.56
C PRO A 37 -10.70 27.90 9.30
N ASN A 38 -10.72 26.98 10.25
CA ASN A 38 -11.54 25.78 10.27
C ASN A 38 -12.97 26.15 10.71
N THR A 39 -13.94 26.04 9.80
CA THR A 39 -15.38 25.99 10.10
C THR A 39 -16.01 24.94 9.19
N GLY A 40 -16.58 23.89 9.79
CA GLY A 40 -16.96 22.65 9.13
C GLY A 40 -17.97 22.78 7.98
N THR A 41 -17.63 22.09 6.90
CA THR A 41 -18.41 21.11 6.12
C THR A 41 -17.38 20.52 5.15
N ASP A 42 -17.10 19.24 5.28
CA ASP A 42 -16.02 18.50 4.61
C ASP A 42 -16.34 18.31 3.11
N ASN A 43 -16.30 19.40 2.35
CA ASN A 43 -16.32 19.36 0.89
C ASN A 43 -14.88 19.15 0.41
N SER A 44 -14.55 17.89 0.16
CA SER A 44 -13.40 17.39 -0.62
C SER A 44 -12.78 18.47 -1.51
N ARG A 45 -11.68 19.08 -1.03
CA ARG A 45 -10.79 19.87 -1.87
C ARG A 45 -9.71 18.89 -2.32
N THR A 46 -9.74 18.48 -3.58
CA THR A 46 -8.56 17.86 -4.18
C THR A 46 -7.44 18.89 -4.22
N TYR A 47 -6.19 18.44 -4.32
CA TYR A 47 -5.03 19.33 -4.35
C TYR A 47 -5.10 20.38 -5.47
N PHE A 48 -5.74 20.05 -6.60
CA PHE A 48 -5.74 20.89 -7.80
C PHE A 48 -7.00 21.74 -7.99
N HIS A 49 -8.13 21.36 -7.39
CA HIS A 49 -9.38 22.10 -7.59
C HIS A 49 -10.37 21.91 -6.44
N THR A 50 -11.36 22.81 -6.41
CA THR A 50 -12.52 22.61 -5.55
C THR A 50 -13.53 21.78 -6.33
N GLU A 51 -13.86 20.60 -5.82
CA GLU A 51 -14.92 19.78 -6.39
C GLU A 51 -16.27 20.47 -6.17
N SER A 52 -16.93 20.81 -7.27
CA SER A 52 -18.32 21.26 -7.28
C SER A 52 -19.28 20.07 -7.21
N TYR A 53 -18.85 18.91 -7.74
CA TYR A 53 -19.62 17.68 -7.73
C TYR A 53 -18.85 16.55 -7.04
N PRO A 54 -19.49 15.79 -6.13
CA PRO A 54 -18.83 14.66 -5.50
C PRO A 54 -18.52 13.55 -6.53
N PRO A 55 -17.51 12.71 -6.25
CA PRO A 55 -17.30 11.44 -6.93
C PRO A 55 -18.60 10.64 -7.04
N HIS A 56 -18.86 10.01 -8.18
CA HIS A 56 -20.05 9.17 -8.34
C HIS A 56 -19.85 8.05 -9.36
N TRP A 57 -20.47 6.91 -9.11
CA TRP A 57 -20.53 5.82 -10.08
C TRP A 57 -21.56 6.11 -11.16
N LEU A 58 -21.16 5.88 -12.41
CA LEU A 58 -22.10 5.81 -13.53
C LEU A 58 -23.02 4.59 -13.39
N GLN A 59 -24.12 4.59 -14.15
CA GLN A 59 -24.94 3.39 -14.28
C GLN A 59 -24.12 2.21 -14.82
N TRP A 60 -24.53 0.99 -14.46
CA TRP A 60 -23.99 -0.23 -15.02
C TRP A 60 -24.23 -0.33 -16.53
N THR A 61 -23.26 -0.90 -17.24
CA THR A 61 -23.40 -1.40 -18.61
C THR A 61 -22.93 -2.85 -18.67
N THR A 62 -23.46 -3.62 -19.61
CA THR A 62 -23.19 -5.03 -19.88
C THR A 62 -23.32 -5.25 -21.39
N ASP A 63 -23.13 -6.48 -21.87
CA ASP A 63 -23.43 -6.82 -23.25
C ASP A 63 -24.87 -6.51 -23.64
N GLY A 64 -25.03 -5.86 -24.80
CA GLY A 64 -26.33 -5.40 -25.29
C GLY A 64 -26.90 -4.13 -24.63
N SER A 65 -26.23 -3.58 -23.60
CA SER A 65 -26.61 -2.30 -23.00
C SER A 65 -25.96 -1.09 -23.70
N PRO A 66 -26.56 0.11 -23.62
CA PRO A 66 -25.94 1.32 -24.14
C PRO A 66 -24.60 1.63 -23.45
N ALA A 67 -23.65 2.16 -24.22
CA ALA A 67 -22.39 2.64 -23.69
C ALA A 67 -22.59 3.72 -22.61
N ILE A 68 -21.70 3.72 -21.61
CA ILE A 68 -21.69 4.73 -20.55
C ILE A 68 -20.54 5.71 -20.76
N GLN A 69 -20.77 6.97 -20.40
CA GLN A 69 -19.78 8.02 -20.57
C GLN A 69 -19.94 9.13 -19.54
N SER A 70 -18.83 9.83 -19.31
CA SER A 70 -18.67 10.92 -18.37
C SER A 70 -19.09 12.24 -18.98
N GLY A 71 -19.58 13.16 -18.15
CA GLY A 71 -19.76 14.56 -18.54
C GLY A 71 -18.42 15.25 -18.84
N SER A 72 -18.45 16.37 -19.56
CA SER A 72 -17.25 17.05 -20.09
C SER A 72 -16.21 17.47 -19.05
N SER A 73 -16.58 17.60 -17.77
CA SER A 73 -15.68 18.01 -16.68
C SER A 73 -15.18 16.84 -15.81
N PHE A 74 -15.64 15.62 -16.11
CA PHE A 74 -15.34 14.43 -15.33
C PHE A 74 -14.32 13.53 -16.01
N LEU A 75 -13.50 12.86 -15.20
CA LEU A 75 -12.59 11.80 -15.61
C LEU A 75 -12.89 10.51 -14.84
N THR A 76 -12.51 9.40 -15.43
CA THR A 76 -12.65 8.09 -14.80
C THR A 76 -11.49 7.82 -13.85
N GLN A 77 -11.79 7.64 -12.56
CA GLN A 77 -10.83 7.30 -11.49
C GLN A 77 -10.92 5.82 -11.06
N GLY A 78 -12.00 5.13 -11.41
CA GLY A 78 -12.23 3.77 -10.93
C GLY A 78 -13.12 2.96 -11.85
N LEU A 79 -13.10 1.65 -11.63
CA LEU A 79 -13.92 0.67 -12.32
C LEU A 79 -14.52 -0.27 -11.28
N ARG A 80 -15.80 -0.61 -11.44
CA ARG A 80 -16.33 -1.85 -10.87
C ARG A 80 -16.73 -2.80 -11.96
N CYS A 81 -16.66 -4.07 -11.62
CA CYS A 81 -17.35 -5.10 -12.33
C CYS A 81 -18.08 -6.07 -11.40
N ASP A 82 -19.15 -6.66 -11.90
CA ASP A 82 -20.00 -7.62 -11.20
C ASP A 82 -20.64 -8.60 -12.20
N GLY A 83 -21.18 -9.69 -11.68
CA GLY A 83 -21.63 -10.81 -12.48
C GLY A 83 -20.47 -11.63 -13.02
N ARG A 84 -20.79 -12.80 -13.55
CA ARG A 84 -19.80 -13.78 -13.99
C ARG A 84 -18.92 -13.20 -15.10
N TYR A 85 -17.61 -13.33 -14.97
CA TYR A 85 -16.58 -12.81 -15.89
C TYR A 85 -16.58 -11.30 -16.03
N CYS A 86 -16.91 -10.57 -14.95
CA CYS A 86 -17.03 -9.11 -14.97
C CYS A 86 -17.90 -8.57 -16.12
N ASP A 87 -19.04 -9.23 -16.34
CA ASP A 87 -20.00 -8.92 -17.39
C ASP A 87 -20.61 -7.52 -17.24
N ASN A 88 -20.98 -7.14 -16.01
CA ASN A 88 -21.47 -5.81 -15.72
C ASN A 88 -20.28 -4.95 -15.33
N VAL A 89 -20.13 -3.77 -15.95
CA VAL A 89 -19.09 -2.80 -15.60
C VAL A 89 -19.70 -1.43 -15.34
N ASN A 90 -19.07 -0.66 -14.46
CA ASN A 90 -19.35 0.77 -14.32
C ASN A 90 -18.05 1.54 -14.01
N LEU A 91 -18.12 2.86 -14.15
CA LEU A 91 -16.99 3.75 -13.99
C LEU A 91 -17.24 4.74 -12.86
N LEU A 92 -16.22 5.00 -12.04
CA LEU A 92 -16.23 6.08 -11.06
C LEU A 92 -15.79 7.36 -11.75
N ASN A 93 -16.68 8.35 -11.74
CA ASN A 93 -16.42 9.67 -12.25
C ASN A 93 -16.10 10.64 -11.13
N VAL A 94 -15.03 11.39 -11.33
CA VAL A 94 -14.64 12.48 -10.44
C VAL A 94 -14.41 13.75 -11.25
N GLU A 95 -14.77 14.88 -10.67
CA GLU A 95 -14.44 16.16 -11.27
C GLU A 95 -12.91 16.31 -11.25
N SER A 96 -12.34 16.74 -12.38
CA SER A 96 -10.88 16.75 -12.55
C SER A 96 -10.27 18.14 -12.60
N GLY A 97 -11.10 19.19 -12.63
CA GLY A 97 -10.66 20.55 -12.97
C GLY A 97 -10.31 20.74 -14.46
N PHE A 98 -10.26 19.67 -15.26
CA PHE A 98 -10.03 19.71 -16.70
C PHE A 98 -11.33 19.55 -17.48
N THR A 99 -11.34 20.08 -18.71
CA THR A 99 -12.44 19.92 -19.66
C THR A 99 -12.00 19.02 -20.81
N GLN A 100 -12.85 18.06 -21.16
CA GLN A 100 -12.71 17.22 -22.35
C GLN A 100 -12.84 18.10 -23.61
N THR A 101 -11.86 18.03 -24.51
CA THR A 101 -11.81 18.88 -25.72
C THR A 101 -12.16 18.11 -26.99
N ASN A 102 -11.61 16.90 -27.14
CA ASN A 102 -11.85 16.02 -28.26
C ASN A 102 -12.02 14.59 -27.75
N SER A 103 -13.09 13.91 -28.17
CA SER A 103 -13.44 12.57 -27.70
C SER A 103 -13.70 11.63 -28.86
N TRP A 104 -13.26 10.39 -28.72
CA TRP A 104 -13.47 9.33 -29.71
C TRP A 104 -13.66 7.98 -29.01
N TRP A 105 -14.33 7.06 -29.71
CA TRP A 105 -14.37 5.66 -29.31
C TRP A 105 -13.21 4.92 -29.97
N THR A 106 -12.60 4.00 -29.24
CA THR A 106 -11.59 3.09 -29.78
C THR A 106 -12.26 1.96 -30.54
N ASP A 107 -11.51 1.23 -31.36
CA ASP A 107 -11.95 -0.08 -31.80
C ASP A 107 -12.15 -1.01 -30.59
N SER A 108 -12.92 -2.09 -30.80
CA SER A 108 -13.13 -3.11 -29.78
C SER A 108 -11.87 -3.97 -29.56
N PHE A 109 -11.64 -4.38 -28.32
CA PHE A 109 -10.53 -5.25 -27.91
C PHE A 109 -11.03 -6.26 -26.85
N SER A 110 -10.36 -7.41 -26.74
CA SER A 110 -10.71 -8.53 -25.85
C SER A 110 -9.45 -9.33 -25.50
N GLU A 111 -9.52 -10.38 -24.68
CA GLU A 111 -8.33 -11.23 -24.44
C GLU A 111 -7.76 -11.88 -25.73
N GLU A 112 -8.51 -11.90 -26.83
CA GLU A 112 -8.16 -12.67 -28.03
C GLU A 112 -7.21 -11.94 -28.97
N SER A 113 -7.37 -10.62 -29.19
CA SER A 113 -6.43 -9.67 -29.84
C SER A 113 -7.19 -8.54 -30.58
N PRO A 114 -6.74 -7.27 -30.49
CA PRO A 114 -5.77 -6.79 -29.51
C PRO A 114 -6.32 -6.99 -28.10
N ASN A 115 -5.44 -7.20 -27.12
CA ASN A 115 -5.82 -7.40 -25.73
C ASN A 115 -5.57 -6.21 -24.83
N GLU A 116 -5.10 -5.11 -25.40
CA GLU A 116 -4.91 -3.86 -24.68
C GLU A 116 -5.20 -2.66 -25.58
N ILE A 117 -5.73 -1.61 -24.98
CA ILE A 117 -5.85 -0.30 -25.58
C ILE A 117 -5.45 0.78 -24.57
N ILE A 118 -4.52 1.64 -24.96
CA ILE A 118 -4.21 2.89 -24.28
C ILE A 118 -4.72 4.05 -25.16
N CYS A 119 -5.42 5.01 -24.55
CA CYS A 119 -5.91 6.18 -25.25
C CYS A 119 -4.76 6.94 -25.94
N ALA A 120 -4.90 7.15 -27.25
CA ALA A 120 -3.94 7.92 -28.04
C ALA A 120 -3.90 9.40 -27.64
N ASN A 121 -2.89 10.12 -28.13
CA ASN A 121 -2.74 11.58 -27.98
C ASN A 121 -2.83 12.09 -26.52
N ASN A 122 -2.26 11.32 -25.59
CA ASN A 122 -2.31 11.60 -24.15
C ASN A 122 -3.74 11.74 -23.59
N GLY A 123 -4.71 11.06 -24.21
CA GLY A 123 -6.09 11.03 -23.76
C GLY A 123 -6.28 10.14 -22.53
N PHE A 124 -7.45 10.31 -21.91
CA PHE A 124 -7.94 9.56 -20.76
C PHE A 124 -9.27 8.87 -21.07
N VAL A 125 -9.53 7.76 -20.39
CA VAL A 125 -10.80 7.05 -20.45
C VAL A 125 -11.87 7.90 -19.78
N THR A 126 -12.99 8.04 -20.48
CA THR A 126 -14.15 8.82 -20.06
C THR A 126 -15.45 8.07 -20.32
N GLY A 127 -15.38 6.82 -20.78
CA GLY A 127 -16.53 5.99 -21.06
C GLY A 127 -16.10 4.59 -21.48
N ILE A 128 -17.03 3.65 -21.40
CA ILE A 128 -16.81 2.24 -21.72
C ILE A 128 -18.06 1.68 -22.39
N GLN A 129 -17.85 0.79 -23.35
CA GLN A 129 -18.88 0.03 -24.03
C GLN A 129 -18.51 -1.45 -24.00
N CYS A 130 -19.49 -2.28 -23.66
CA CYS A 130 -19.39 -3.75 -23.69
C CYS A 130 -20.13 -4.30 -24.90
N SER A 131 -19.57 -5.33 -25.52
CA SER A 131 -20.23 -6.15 -26.53
C SER A 131 -19.69 -7.58 -26.50
N GLY A 132 -20.34 -8.50 -27.23
CA GLY A 132 -20.06 -9.94 -27.10
C GLY A 132 -20.53 -10.48 -25.75
N SER A 133 -20.66 -11.79 -25.60
CA SER A 133 -21.17 -12.39 -24.36
C SER A 133 -20.30 -12.04 -23.16
N TYR A 134 -20.89 -11.65 -22.03
CA TYR A 134 -20.18 -11.37 -20.77
C TYR A 134 -19.21 -10.18 -20.85
N CYS A 135 -19.53 -9.14 -21.64
CA CYS A 135 -18.63 -8.01 -21.90
C CYS A 135 -17.22 -8.45 -22.38
N ASP A 136 -17.17 -9.49 -23.21
CA ASP A 136 -15.94 -10.03 -23.80
C ASP A 136 -15.17 -8.98 -24.62
N ASN A 137 -15.91 -8.12 -25.35
CA ASN A 137 -15.34 -7.06 -26.17
C ASN A 137 -15.59 -5.71 -25.52
N ILE A 138 -14.52 -4.95 -25.31
CA ILE A 138 -14.55 -3.62 -24.72
C ILE A 138 -14.18 -2.58 -25.77
N SER A 139 -14.88 -1.45 -25.77
CA SER A 139 -14.41 -0.21 -26.42
C SER A 139 -14.35 0.90 -25.37
N LEU A 140 -13.30 1.71 -25.42
CA LEU A 140 -13.10 2.83 -24.52
C LEU A 140 -13.45 4.14 -25.22
N ARG A 141 -14.16 5.02 -24.52
CA ARG A 141 -14.27 6.42 -24.94
C ARG A 141 -13.09 7.18 -24.39
N CYS A 142 -12.17 7.54 -25.27
CA CYS A 142 -11.01 8.36 -24.93
C CYS A 142 -11.32 9.84 -25.15
N SER A 143 -10.81 10.69 -24.25
CA SER A 143 -10.90 12.13 -24.37
C SER A 143 -9.57 12.81 -24.13
N GLN A 144 -9.21 13.74 -25.00
CA GLN A 144 -8.16 14.73 -24.75
C GLN A 144 -8.66 15.79 -23.78
N LEU A 145 -7.73 16.36 -23.03
CA LEU A 145 -7.99 17.39 -22.03
C LEU A 145 -7.37 18.72 -22.43
N ASN A 146 -7.91 19.81 -21.91
CA ASN A 146 -7.31 21.14 -21.98
C ASN A 146 -6.13 21.34 -21.00
N ASN A 147 -5.36 20.28 -20.73
CA ASN A 147 -4.24 20.26 -19.78
C ASN A 147 -2.87 20.41 -20.46
N GLY A 148 -2.84 20.89 -21.71
CA GLY A 148 -1.60 21.01 -22.50
C GLY A 148 -1.05 19.66 -23.01
N GLY A 149 -1.84 18.59 -22.98
CA GLY A 149 -1.43 17.26 -23.42
C GLY A 149 -0.58 16.52 -22.41
N THR A 150 -0.64 16.91 -21.13
CA THR A 150 0.10 16.26 -20.04
C THR A 150 -0.49 14.88 -19.73
N ARG A 151 0.38 13.86 -19.69
CA ARG A 151 0.08 12.53 -19.16
C ARG A 151 1.38 11.93 -18.60
N THR A 152 1.44 11.75 -17.29
CA THR A 152 2.69 11.38 -16.60
C THR A 152 2.47 10.29 -15.55
N ASN A 153 3.56 9.78 -14.99
CA ASN A 153 3.58 8.84 -13.85
C ASN A 153 2.63 7.66 -14.03
N CYS A 154 2.68 7.05 -15.21
CA CYS A 154 1.76 6.00 -15.59
C CYS A 154 2.22 4.61 -15.12
N TYR A 155 1.27 3.76 -14.76
CA TYR A 155 1.52 2.36 -14.45
C TYR A 155 0.28 1.50 -14.72
N TRP A 156 0.50 0.19 -14.91
CA TRP A 156 -0.56 -0.81 -14.95
C TRP A 156 -0.89 -1.28 -13.54
N THR A 157 -2.17 -1.36 -13.20
CA THR A 157 -2.62 -2.01 -11.97
C THR A 157 -2.45 -3.53 -12.05
N SER A 158 -2.52 -4.20 -10.90
CA SER A 158 -2.90 -5.61 -10.84
C SER A 158 -4.31 -5.81 -11.45
N PRO A 159 -4.68 -7.02 -11.89
CA PRO A 159 -6.01 -7.30 -12.41
C PRO A 159 -7.13 -6.97 -11.42
N VAL A 160 -8.27 -6.54 -11.97
CA VAL A 160 -9.56 -6.38 -11.30
C VAL A 160 -10.51 -7.43 -11.85
N SER A 161 -11.11 -8.25 -10.97
CA SER A 161 -12.11 -9.28 -11.32
C SER A 161 -13.17 -9.41 -10.22
N GLU A 162 -14.38 -9.88 -10.55
CA GLU A 162 -15.49 -10.06 -9.61
C GLU A 162 -15.16 -11.10 -8.54
N GLU A 163 -14.29 -12.07 -8.86
CA GLU A 163 -13.90 -13.16 -7.97
C GLU A 163 -13.21 -12.66 -6.69
N SER A 164 -12.74 -11.42 -6.71
CA SER A 164 -12.02 -10.77 -5.60
C SER A 164 -12.69 -9.47 -5.12
N GLY A 165 -13.93 -9.19 -5.55
CA GLY A 165 -14.71 -8.03 -5.12
C GLY A 165 -14.92 -6.97 -6.20
N GLY A 166 -14.31 -7.13 -7.39
CA GLY A 166 -14.66 -6.40 -8.61
C GLY A 166 -14.65 -4.89 -8.48
N LYS A 167 -13.85 -4.28 -7.60
CA LYS A 167 -13.85 -2.82 -7.38
C LYS A 167 -12.45 -2.28 -7.27
N PHE A 168 -12.15 -1.30 -8.09
CA PHE A 168 -10.94 -0.50 -8.01
C PHE A 168 -11.24 1.00 -8.04
N VAL A 169 -10.62 1.74 -7.14
CA VAL A 169 -10.58 3.20 -7.06
C VAL A 169 -9.13 3.63 -7.02
N ALA A 170 -8.71 4.44 -7.99
CA ALA A 170 -7.36 4.97 -8.03
C ALA A 170 -7.13 6.05 -6.97
N PRO A 171 -5.87 6.27 -6.54
CA PRO A 171 -5.51 7.41 -5.72
C PRO A 171 -5.91 8.76 -6.32
N GLU A 172 -5.90 9.80 -5.49
CA GLU A 172 -6.23 11.15 -5.93
C GLU A 172 -5.29 11.61 -7.06
N SER A 173 -5.88 12.24 -8.08
CA SER A 173 -5.20 12.71 -9.29
C SER A 173 -4.63 11.62 -10.21
N MET A 174 -5.01 10.36 -10.00
CA MET A 174 -4.75 9.25 -10.93
C MET A 174 -6.04 8.93 -11.71
N TYR A 175 -5.93 8.83 -13.03
CA TYR A 175 -7.08 8.57 -13.90
C TYR A 175 -6.78 7.43 -14.87
N ILE A 176 -7.82 6.71 -15.27
CA ILE A 176 -7.70 5.62 -16.25
C ILE A 176 -7.39 6.23 -17.62
N ALA A 177 -6.32 5.77 -18.25
CA ALA A 177 -5.87 6.15 -19.58
C ALA A 177 -5.84 4.97 -20.57
N GLY A 178 -6.15 3.76 -20.10
CA GLY A 178 -6.23 2.56 -20.91
C GLY A 178 -6.69 1.36 -20.09
N ALA A 179 -6.95 0.25 -20.77
CA ALA A 179 -7.27 -1.02 -20.14
C ALA A 179 -6.69 -2.17 -20.96
N ARG A 180 -6.44 -3.30 -20.30
CA ARG A 180 -6.07 -4.56 -20.95
C ARG A 180 -6.87 -5.72 -20.35
N CYS A 181 -7.22 -6.65 -21.23
CA CYS A 181 -8.02 -7.82 -20.97
C CYS A 181 -7.13 -9.05 -20.87
N SER A 182 -7.42 -9.89 -19.89
CA SER A 182 -6.90 -11.25 -19.79
C SER A 182 -7.92 -12.15 -19.11
N GLY A 183 -7.61 -13.45 -19.02
CA GLY A 183 -8.61 -14.44 -18.61
C GLY A 183 -9.69 -14.61 -19.68
N ARG A 184 -10.63 -15.52 -19.44
CA ARG A 184 -11.71 -15.83 -20.38
C ARG A 184 -12.76 -14.71 -20.32
N TYR A 185 -13.23 -14.22 -21.47
CA TYR A 185 -14.25 -13.16 -21.56
C TYR A 185 -13.82 -11.85 -20.90
N CYS A 186 -12.55 -11.47 -21.05
CA CYS A 186 -11.96 -10.32 -20.37
C CYS A 186 -12.25 -10.27 -18.85
N ASP A 187 -12.37 -11.40 -18.17
CA ASP A 187 -12.64 -11.47 -16.72
C ASP A 187 -11.65 -10.61 -15.90
N ASN A 188 -10.37 -10.70 -16.25
CA ASN A 188 -9.30 -9.95 -15.60
C ASN A 188 -9.02 -8.64 -16.36
N LYS A 189 -9.42 -7.52 -15.76
CA LYS A 189 -9.25 -6.17 -16.30
C LYS A 189 -8.12 -5.45 -15.58
N GLU A 190 -7.03 -5.17 -16.26
CA GLU A 190 -5.95 -4.32 -15.74
C GLU A 190 -6.07 -2.92 -16.31
N LEU A 191 -5.83 -1.91 -15.47
CA LEU A 191 -6.06 -0.51 -15.81
C LEU A 191 -4.73 0.21 -15.96
N TYR A 192 -4.59 0.97 -17.05
CA TYR A 192 -3.44 1.86 -17.22
C TYR A 192 -3.78 3.20 -16.58
N LEU A 193 -3.18 3.49 -15.44
CA LEU A 193 -3.42 4.73 -14.70
C LEU A 193 -2.34 5.75 -15.01
N CYS A 194 -2.71 7.01 -15.10
CA CYS A 194 -1.80 8.13 -15.31
C CYS A 194 -2.27 9.37 -14.56
N GLN A 195 -1.35 10.31 -14.30
CA GLN A 195 -1.70 11.66 -13.86
C GLN A 195 -2.03 12.55 -15.05
N ALA A 196 -3.06 13.39 -14.89
CA ALA A 196 -3.45 14.41 -15.87
C ALA A 196 -2.77 15.77 -15.61
N ASP A 197 -2.13 15.93 -14.46
CA ASP A 197 -1.36 17.10 -14.06
C ASP A 197 0.16 16.88 -14.19
N ALA A 198 0.93 17.96 -14.04
CA ALA A 198 2.38 17.96 -14.15
C ALA A 198 3.10 17.65 -12.81
N GLY A 199 2.38 17.14 -11.82
CA GLY A 199 2.92 16.78 -10.50
C GLY A 199 2.14 17.43 -9.36
N GLY A 200 1.89 16.61 -8.33
CA GLY A 200 1.26 16.97 -7.07
C GLY A 200 2.22 17.54 -6.03
N PRO A 201 1.79 17.62 -4.76
CA PRO A 201 2.73 17.93 -3.68
C PRO A 201 3.79 16.83 -3.64
N THR A 202 5.04 17.23 -3.47
CA THR A 202 6.12 16.29 -3.18
C THR A 202 6.07 15.95 -1.70
N PHE A 203 6.02 14.65 -1.39
CA PHE A 203 6.11 14.19 -0.01
C PHE A 203 7.58 13.93 0.38
N ASP A 204 7.89 14.18 1.64
CA ASP A 204 9.14 13.71 2.25
C ASP A 204 9.05 12.18 2.46
N MET A 205 9.52 11.43 1.47
CA MET A 205 9.50 9.97 1.48
C MET A 205 10.27 9.38 2.65
N ASP A 206 11.39 10.01 3.03
CA ASP A 206 12.24 9.55 4.13
C ASP A 206 11.52 9.73 5.46
N SER A 207 10.93 10.90 5.70
CA SER A 207 10.13 11.15 6.88
C SER A 207 8.94 10.19 6.99
N LEU A 208 8.24 9.90 5.89
CA LEU A 208 7.13 8.95 5.90
C LEU A 208 7.60 7.52 6.15
N ALA A 209 8.75 7.12 5.58
CA ALA A 209 9.34 5.81 5.84
C ALA A 209 9.69 5.64 7.31
N HIS A 210 10.28 6.65 7.95
CA HIS A 210 10.53 6.62 9.39
C HIS A 210 9.24 6.58 10.21
N GLN A 211 8.23 7.35 9.83
CA GLN A 211 6.97 7.43 10.57
C GLN A 211 6.15 6.12 10.54
N PHE A 212 6.23 5.35 9.45
CA PHE A 212 5.40 4.16 9.23
C PHE A 212 6.19 2.85 9.14
N ALA A 213 7.47 2.87 9.54
CA ALA A 213 8.30 1.67 9.61
C ALA A 213 7.71 0.65 10.59
N PRO A 214 7.74 -0.66 10.30
CA PRO A 214 7.19 -1.66 11.19
C PRO A 214 8.04 -1.84 12.46
N ARG A 215 7.42 -2.29 13.55
CA ARG A 215 8.15 -3.01 14.60
C ARG A 215 8.18 -4.48 14.22
N LEU A 216 9.36 -5.09 14.20
CA LEU A 216 9.49 -6.54 14.09
C LEU A 216 9.42 -7.14 15.50
N ARG A 217 8.57 -8.15 15.72
CA ARG A 217 8.52 -8.94 16.96
C ARG A 217 8.98 -10.37 16.67
N PHE A 218 9.94 -10.84 17.43
CA PHE A 218 10.58 -12.13 17.20
C PHE A 218 10.07 -13.20 18.17
N ASP A 219 10.15 -14.46 17.74
CA ASP A 219 9.97 -15.59 18.65
C ASP A 219 11.06 -15.58 19.74
N GLN A 220 10.72 -16.05 20.93
CA GLN A 220 11.61 -16.06 22.09
C GLN A 220 12.88 -16.90 21.89
N GLU A 221 12.88 -17.83 20.93
CA GLU A 221 14.01 -18.69 20.58
C GLU A 221 14.98 -18.07 19.56
N PHE A 222 14.75 -16.83 19.11
CA PHE A 222 15.78 -16.15 18.30
C PHE A 222 17.08 -15.99 19.09
N GLY A 223 18.22 -16.12 18.40
CA GLY A 223 19.55 -16.15 18.99
C GLY A 223 20.00 -17.51 19.53
N THR A 224 19.13 -18.53 19.50
CA THR A 224 19.47 -19.88 19.97
C THR A 224 19.90 -20.81 18.81
N GLY A 225 20.24 -22.05 19.16
CA GLY A 225 20.66 -23.08 18.21
C GLY A 225 22.09 -22.95 17.67
N SER A 226 22.51 -23.93 16.86
CA SER A 226 23.84 -24.01 16.25
C SER A 226 23.76 -24.69 14.87
N GLY A 227 24.72 -24.40 14.00
CA GLY A 227 24.71 -24.92 12.62
C GLY A 227 23.38 -24.60 11.94
N ASP A 228 22.82 -25.56 11.22
CA ASP A 228 21.58 -25.38 10.43
C ASP A 228 20.34 -25.04 11.26
N GLN A 229 20.40 -25.24 12.58
CA GLN A 229 19.31 -24.94 13.50
C GLN A 229 19.33 -23.52 14.07
N SER A 230 20.35 -22.73 13.71
CA SER A 230 20.55 -21.36 14.20
C SER A 230 19.35 -20.45 13.91
N LYS A 231 18.77 -19.81 14.93
CA LYS A 231 17.67 -18.85 14.79
C LYS A 231 18.22 -17.44 14.75
N CYS A 232 18.27 -16.83 13.56
CA CYS A 232 19.00 -15.59 13.35
C CYS A 232 18.08 -14.38 13.49
N PHE A 233 18.53 -13.37 14.22
CA PHE A 233 18.00 -12.02 14.08
C PHE A 233 18.41 -11.42 12.72
N PRO A 234 17.78 -10.31 12.29
CA PRO A 234 18.24 -9.59 11.11
C PRO A 234 19.73 -9.24 11.17
N SER A 235 20.37 -9.20 10.01
CA SER A 235 21.79 -8.92 9.80
C SER A 235 21.98 -7.72 8.85
N ASP A 236 23.19 -7.15 8.85
CA ASP A 236 23.59 -6.15 7.86
C ASP A 236 23.96 -6.82 6.53
N ALA A 237 23.16 -6.55 5.48
CA ALA A 237 23.38 -7.05 4.12
C ALA A 237 24.72 -6.62 3.49
N GLY A 238 25.21 -5.43 3.78
CA GLY A 238 26.51 -4.95 3.30
C GLY A 238 27.67 -5.68 3.97
N THR A 239 27.57 -5.92 5.28
CA THR A 239 28.53 -6.76 6.01
C THR A 239 28.53 -8.18 5.47
N TYR A 240 27.35 -8.77 5.25
CA TYR A 240 27.21 -10.09 4.63
C TYR A 240 27.91 -10.14 3.28
N TYR A 241 27.59 -9.21 2.38
CA TYR A 241 28.18 -9.12 1.05
C TYR A 241 29.71 -9.09 1.09
N GLN A 242 30.30 -8.25 1.95
CA GLN A 242 31.76 -8.16 2.10
C GLN A 242 32.37 -9.46 2.66
N GLN A 243 31.77 -10.06 3.68
CA GLN A 243 32.27 -11.29 4.29
C GLN A 243 32.17 -12.50 3.34
N ARG A 244 31.14 -12.54 2.50
CA ARG A 244 31.00 -13.58 1.47
C ARG A 244 32.10 -13.50 0.41
N GLN A 245 32.56 -12.30 0.04
CA GLN A 245 33.72 -12.14 -0.83
C GLN A 245 35.03 -12.66 -0.21
N LEU A 246 35.12 -12.66 1.12
CA LEU A 246 36.24 -13.25 1.87
C LEU A 246 36.11 -14.77 2.06
N GLY A 247 35.04 -15.39 1.54
CA GLY A 247 34.79 -16.82 1.63
C GLY A 247 34.22 -17.29 2.97
N VAL A 248 33.74 -16.38 3.82
CA VAL A 248 33.13 -16.74 5.11
C VAL A 248 31.82 -17.48 4.88
N ASP A 249 31.64 -18.63 5.54
CA ASP A 249 30.42 -19.42 5.44
C ASP A 249 29.18 -18.61 5.89
N PRO A 250 28.09 -18.55 5.10
CA PRO A 250 26.85 -17.85 5.45
C PRO A 250 26.32 -18.17 6.86
N ILE A 251 26.44 -19.42 7.30
CA ILE A 251 25.92 -19.84 8.60
C ILE A 251 26.70 -19.23 9.77
N ALA A 252 27.98 -18.94 9.56
CA ALA A 252 28.82 -18.26 10.53
C ALA A 252 28.48 -16.76 10.65
N LEU A 253 27.77 -16.21 9.66
CA LEU A 253 27.29 -14.84 9.63
C LEU A 253 25.89 -14.67 10.23
N CYS A 254 25.27 -15.75 10.73
CA CYS A 254 24.00 -15.69 11.44
C CYS A 254 24.09 -14.76 12.66
N ASN A 255 23.30 -13.69 12.68
CA ASN A 255 23.24 -12.79 13.83
C ASN A 255 22.43 -13.43 14.97
N LYS A 256 23.13 -13.91 16.00
CA LYS A 256 22.50 -14.48 17.20
C LYS A 256 22.42 -13.51 18.37
N ASN A 257 22.92 -12.30 18.20
CA ASN A 257 23.14 -11.38 19.30
C ASN A 257 22.03 -10.33 19.35
N TYR A 258 21.04 -10.53 20.23
CA TYR A 258 19.94 -9.58 20.42
C TYR A 258 20.41 -8.17 20.78
N SER A 259 21.58 -8.01 21.42
CA SER A 259 22.09 -6.67 21.72
C SER A 259 22.38 -5.84 20.47
N THR A 260 22.64 -6.45 19.31
CA THR A 260 22.77 -5.72 18.04
C THR A 260 21.44 -5.11 17.59
N ILE A 261 20.33 -5.81 17.87
CA ILE A 261 18.97 -5.36 17.60
C ILE A 261 18.56 -4.29 18.59
N GLN A 262 18.73 -4.56 19.89
CA GLN A 262 18.38 -3.63 20.97
C GLN A 262 19.14 -2.31 20.89
N ASN A 263 20.38 -2.32 20.39
CA ASN A 263 21.20 -1.12 20.23
C ASN A 263 21.12 -0.49 18.83
N ASN A 264 20.12 -0.87 18.01
CA ASN A 264 19.87 -0.32 16.68
C ASN A 264 21.07 -0.40 15.71
N GLN A 265 21.89 -1.45 15.82
CA GLN A 265 23.11 -1.60 15.03
C GLN A 265 22.86 -2.21 13.65
N VAL A 266 21.72 -2.90 13.48
CA VAL A 266 21.36 -3.56 12.23
C VAL A 266 20.48 -2.63 11.39
N PRO A 267 20.84 -2.34 10.13
CA PRO A 267 20.03 -1.51 9.26
C PRO A 267 18.81 -2.26 8.71
N ILE A 268 17.75 -1.51 8.45
CA ILE A 268 16.57 -1.95 7.71
C ILE A 268 16.47 -1.10 6.47
N TYR A 269 16.14 -1.74 5.35
CA TYR A 269 16.19 -1.10 4.05
C TYR A 269 14.79 -0.73 3.60
N TYR A 270 14.61 0.38 2.89
CA TYR A 270 13.30 0.73 2.38
C TYR A 270 13.34 1.30 0.97
N MET A 271 12.22 1.10 0.25
CA MET A 271 11.90 1.75 -1.01
C MET A 271 10.55 2.42 -0.86
N ALA A 272 10.39 3.63 -1.40
CA ALA A 272 9.14 4.37 -1.35
C ALA A 272 8.75 4.86 -2.75
N SER A 273 7.45 4.96 -3.00
CA SER A 273 6.88 5.49 -4.24
C SER A 273 5.63 6.29 -3.95
N GLN A 274 5.64 7.56 -4.33
CA GLN A 274 4.43 8.39 -4.37
C GLN A 274 3.56 7.95 -5.54
N VAL A 275 2.25 7.88 -5.30
CA VAL A 275 1.25 7.66 -6.34
C VAL A 275 0.12 8.66 -6.17
N GLY A 276 -0.16 9.43 -7.23
CA GLY A 276 -1.12 10.52 -7.15
C GLY A 276 -0.67 11.65 -6.22
N THR A 277 -1.64 12.40 -5.71
CA THR A 277 -1.41 13.54 -4.80
C THR A 277 -1.54 13.18 -3.32
N ASN A 278 -2.03 11.98 -2.99
CA ASN A 278 -2.40 11.64 -1.63
C ASN A 278 -1.83 10.31 -1.12
N SER A 279 -1.23 9.48 -1.97
CA SER A 279 -0.85 8.11 -1.61
C SER A 279 0.65 7.86 -1.72
N VAL A 280 1.19 7.11 -0.76
CA VAL A 280 2.59 6.67 -0.72
C VAL A 280 2.64 5.19 -0.37
N LEU A 281 3.35 4.43 -1.20
CA LEU A 281 3.67 3.03 -0.95
C LEU A 281 5.10 2.94 -0.44
N ILE A 282 5.31 2.22 0.65
CA ILE A 282 6.64 2.02 1.24
C ILE A 282 6.84 0.54 1.49
N ARG A 283 7.93 -0.05 0.97
CA ARG A 283 8.31 -1.43 1.24
C ARG A 283 9.60 -1.45 2.04
N TYR A 284 9.56 -2.10 3.19
CA TYR A 284 10.67 -2.33 4.08
C TYR A 284 11.21 -3.74 3.85
N TRP A 285 12.53 -3.85 3.77
CA TRP A 285 13.29 -5.06 3.55
C TRP A 285 14.22 -5.29 4.72
N PHE A 286 14.23 -6.52 5.23
CA PHE A 286 15.09 -6.94 6.31
C PHE A 286 15.82 -8.22 5.90
N PHE A 287 17.11 -8.23 6.19
CA PHE A 287 18.02 -9.25 5.69
C PHE A 287 18.39 -10.21 6.81
N TYR A 288 18.45 -11.51 6.52
CA TYR A 288 19.05 -12.51 7.39
C TYR A 288 20.16 -13.21 6.65
N SER A 289 21.30 -13.43 7.32
CA SER A 289 22.44 -14.13 6.70
C SER A 289 22.14 -15.60 6.43
N TRP A 290 21.21 -16.19 7.19
CA TRP A 290 20.93 -17.62 7.17
C TRP A 290 19.49 -17.91 7.58
N GLN A 291 18.78 -18.67 6.75
CA GLN A 291 17.51 -19.31 7.11
C GLN A 291 17.77 -20.72 7.62
N SER A 292 17.17 -21.03 8.78
CA SER A 292 17.34 -22.34 9.42
C SER A 292 16.51 -23.43 8.76
N THR A 293 16.84 -24.70 9.01
CA THR A 293 16.05 -25.82 8.46
C THR A 293 14.61 -25.77 8.98
N CYS A 294 13.67 -25.90 8.03
CA CYS A 294 12.25 -25.80 8.26
C CYS A 294 11.59 -27.14 8.62
N PHE A 295 11.93 -28.19 7.88
CA PHE A 295 11.38 -29.54 8.04
C PHE A 295 12.46 -30.55 7.69
N LEU A 296 12.63 -31.65 8.45
CA LEU A 296 13.39 -32.87 8.08
C LEU A 296 14.46 -32.66 6.97
N SER A 297 15.49 -31.85 7.24
CA SER A 297 16.63 -31.50 6.35
C SER A 297 16.40 -30.61 5.12
N ALA A 298 15.25 -29.94 5.01
CA ALA A 298 14.91 -29.02 3.92
C ALA A 298 14.55 -27.60 4.43
N GLY A 299 14.80 -26.61 3.58
CA GLY A 299 14.39 -25.21 3.77
C GLY A 299 15.48 -24.28 4.29
N SER A 300 16.64 -24.77 4.72
CA SER A 300 17.75 -23.90 5.06
C SER A 300 18.44 -23.34 3.82
N HIS A 301 18.80 -22.07 3.83
CA HIS A 301 19.61 -21.44 2.80
C HIS A 301 20.37 -20.23 3.33
N SER A 302 21.44 -19.89 2.61
CA SER A 302 22.21 -18.68 2.77
C SER A 302 21.46 -17.48 2.20
N ALA A 303 21.58 -16.34 2.87
CA ALA A 303 20.88 -15.10 2.55
C ALA A 303 19.35 -15.26 2.52
N ASP A 304 18.67 -14.31 3.12
CA ASP A 304 17.22 -14.32 3.15
C ASP A 304 16.72 -12.88 3.25
N TRP A 305 15.79 -12.54 2.36
CA TRP A 305 15.26 -11.20 2.21
C TRP A 305 13.77 -11.27 2.45
N GLU A 306 13.37 -10.67 3.56
CA GLU A 306 11.98 -10.63 3.97
C GLU A 306 11.49 -9.19 3.96
N SER A 307 10.17 -9.00 3.87
CA SER A 307 9.63 -7.65 3.71
C SER A 307 8.26 -7.43 4.30
N VAL A 308 7.94 -6.16 4.51
CA VAL A 308 6.60 -5.64 4.82
C VAL A 308 6.38 -4.43 3.94
N ALA A 309 5.20 -4.30 3.35
CA ALA A 309 4.83 -3.07 2.62
C ALA A 309 3.67 -2.36 3.31
N VAL A 310 3.64 -1.04 3.24
CA VAL A 310 2.58 -0.20 3.82
C VAL A 310 2.01 0.73 2.75
N LEU A 311 0.70 0.97 2.86
CA LEU A 311 -0.01 2.01 2.12
C LEU A 311 -0.35 3.14 3.08
N VAL A 312 0.14 4.33 2.72
CA VAL A 312 -0.17 5.60 3.40
C VAL A 312 -1.06 6.41 2.48
N VAL A 313 -2.22 6.87 2.97
CA VAL A 313 -3.15 7.74 2.23
C VAL A 313 -3.48 8.96 3.08
N GLY A 314 -3.29 10.16 2.53
CA GLY A 314 -3.50 11.42 3.24
C GLY A 314 -2.61 11.56 4.49
N GLY A 315 -1.40 11.00 4.44
CA GLY A 315 -0.49 10.97 5.59
C GLY A 315 -0.91 10.04 6.74
N GLN A 316 -1.80 9.08 6.48
CA GLN A 316 -2.27 8.10 7.46
C GLN A 316 -2.02 6.67 6.98
N LEU A 317 -1.55 5.79 7.86
CA LEU A 317 -1.44 4.35 7.57
C LEU A 317 -2.84 3.78 7.28
N LYS A 318 -3.00 3.07 6.17
CA LYS A 318 -4.28 2.43 5.80
C LYS A 318 -4.20 0.92 5.71
N ARG A 319 -3.10 0.39 5.19
CA ARG A 319 -2.95 -1.04 4.90
C ARG A 319 -1.51 -1.48 5.04
N VAL A 320 -1.33 -2.74 5.40
CA VAL A 320 -0.03 -3.40 5.50
C VAL A 320 -0.09 -4.71 4.72
N ALA A 321 0.89 -4.97 3.86
CA ALA A 321 1.13 -6.27 3.27
C ALA A 321 2.23 -7.00 4.05
N PHE A 322 1.91 -8.20 4.50
CA PHE A 322 2.82 -9.11 5.19
C PHE A 322 3.26 -10.19 4.20
N TYR A 323 4.57 -10.44 4.13
CA TYR A 323 5.20 -11.38 3.20
C TYR A 323 5.69 -12.61 3.91
N GLN A 324 5.54 -13.76 3.26
CA GLN A 324 6.18 -15.01 3.65
C GLN A 324 6.50 -15.79 2.39
N HIS A 325 7.71 -16.35 2.33
CA HIS A 325 8.21 -17.00 1.12
C HIS A 325 8.09 -16.00 -0.06
N GLY A 326 7.68 -16.47 -1.24
CA GLY A 326 7.44 -15.56 -2.36
C GLY A 326 6.04 -14.96 -2.42
N GLY A 327 5.21 -15.06 -1.38
CA GLY A 327 3.81 -14.61 -1.37
C GLY A 327 3.54 -13.51 -0.35
N TRP A 328 2.37 -12.89 -0.42
CA TRP A 328 1.95 -11.86 0.53
C TRP A 328 0.44 -11.81 0.72
N TYR A 329 0.02 -11.12 1.77
CA TYR A 329 -1.38 -10.81 2.02
C TYR A 329 -1.52 -9.46 2.70
N ALA A 330 -2.59 -8.74 2.35
CA ALA A 330 -2.83 -7.41 2.90
C ALA A 330 -3.80 -7.46 4.08
N LYS A 331 -3.60 -6.58 5.05
CA LYS A 331 -4.49 -6.34 6.18
C LYS A 331 -4.78 -4.85 6.27
N GLU A 332 -6.04 -4.52 6.50
CA GLU A 332 -6.47 -3.13 6.70
C GLU A 332 -6.26 -2.69 8.16
N LEU A 333 -6.07 -1.39 8.36
CA LEU A 333 -5.89 -0.82 9.70
C LEU A 333 -7.01 -1.28 10.65
N GLY A 334 -6.63 -1.69 11.86
CA GLY A 334 -7.54 -2.26 12.85
C GLY A 334 -7.63 -3.80 12.81
N SER A 335 -7.06 -4.44 11.79
CA SER A 335 -6.95 -5.91 11.70
C SER A 335 -5.55 -6.46 12.00
N PHE A 336 -4.65 -5.61 12.49
CA PHE A 336 -3.30 -5.94 12.94
C PHE A 336 -2.89 -5.02 14.10
N GLU A 337 -1.90 -5.42 14.87
CA GLU A 337 -1.42 -4.65 16.03
C GLU A 337 -0.52 -3.48 15.58
N THR A 338 -0.57 -2.38 16.33
CA THR A 338 0.26 -1.20 16.10
C THR A 338 0.88 -0.71 17.41
N THR A 339 2.01 -0.01 17.30
CA THR A 339 2.56 0.82 18.37
C THR A 339 2.73 2.24 17.85
N GLY A 340 1.84 3.15 18.26
CA GLY A 340 1.70 4.44 17.60
C GLY A 340 1.31 4.28 16.12
N ASN A 341 2.12 4.83 15.22
CA ASN A 341 1.93 4.72 13.77
C ASN A 341 2.66 3.52 13.14
N HIS A 342 3.32 2.70 13.96
CA HIS A 342 4.15 1.60 13.49
C HIS A 342 3.35 0.29 13.51
N PRO A 343 3.14 -0.37 12.35
CA PRO A 343 2.53 -1.69 12.34
C PRO A 343 3.47 -2.72 12.97
N ILE A 344 2.92 -3.71 13.66
CA ILE A 344 3.70 -4.79 14.25
C ILE A 344 3.66 -5.99 13.30
N ALA A 345 4.86 -6.44 12.91
CA ALA A 345 5.07 -7.65 12.14
C ALA A 345 5.71 -8.71 13.04
N TYR A 346 4.99 -9.80 13.28
CA TYR A 346 5.51 -10.99 13.93
C TYR A 346 6.36 -11.76 12.93
N VAL A 347 7.59 -12.09 13.30
CA VAL A 347 8.57 -12.74 12.44
C VAL A 347 8.55 -14.24 12.70
N GLY A 348 8.38 -15.03 11.63
CA GLY A 348 8.47 -16.49 11.68
C GLY A 348 9.85 -16.94 12.18
N LYS A 349 9.87 -17.86 13.14
CA LYS A 349 11.12 -18.35 13.74
C LYS A 349 12.06 -19.01 12.74
N ASN A 350 11.52 -19.77 11.79
CA ASN A 350 12.34 -20.64 10.96
C ASN A 350 12.57 -20.07 9.56
N ALA A 351 11.53 -19.49 8.95
CA ALA A 351 11.53 -18.95 7.60
C ALA A 351 11.27 -17.44 7.54
N HIS A 352 11.42 -16.75 8.67
CA HIS A 352 11.52 -15.29 8.79
C HIS A 352 10.43 -14.40 8.18
N GLY A 353 9.41 -14.95 7.56
CA GLY A 353 8.35 -14.14 6.99
C GLY A 353 7.61 -13.38 8.07
N SER A 354 6.95 -12.33 7.61
CA SER A 354 6.21 -11.39 8.44
C SER A 354 4.73 -11.77 8.50
N PHE A 355 4.16 -11.52 9.68
CA PHE A 355 2.78 -11.85 9.97
C PHE A 355 2.11 -10.76 10.78
N HIS A 356 0.82 -10.58 10.56
CA HIS A 356 0.01 -9.66 11.35
C HIS A 356 -0.26 -10.14 12.78
N ASP A 357 -0.04 -11.44 13.07
CA ASP A 357 -0.42 -12.12 14.30
C ASP A 357 0.69 -13.01 14.89
N SER A 358 0.68 -13.15 16.22
CA SER A 358 1.42 -14.22 16.92
C SER A 358 0.79 -15.59 16.63
N GLY A 359 1.55 -16.67 16.77
CA GLY A 359 1.02 -18.03 16.70
C GLY A 359 1.88 -18.99 15.89
N GLY A 360 1.23 -19.80 15.05
CA GLY A 360 1.83 -20.88 14.26
C GLY A 360 1.88 -22.22 15.00
N SER A 361 1.67 -23.32 14.27
CA SER A 361 1.78 -24.69 14.80
C SER A 361 3.16 -25.32 14.62
N GLY A 362 4.04 -24.69 13.84
CA GLY A 362 5.44 -25.03 13.65
C GLY A 362 5.87 -25.24 12.20
N GLY A 363 7.18 -25.39 12.01
CA GLY A 363 7.80 -25.55 10.70
C GLY A 363 7.90 -24.22 9.94
N CYS A 364 7.77 -24.29 8.62
CA CYS A 364 7.77 -23.14 7.70
C CYS A 364 6.65 -23.21 6.65
N LEU A 365 5.52 -23.88 6.96
CA LEU A 365 4.34 -23.70 6.11
C LEU A 365 3.88 -22.26 6.23
N TYR A 366 3.25 -21.75 5.18
CA TYR A 366 3.01 -20.33 5.00
C TYR A 366 2.45 -19.63 6.24
N PHE A 367 1.48 -20.21 6.97
CA PHE A 367 0.91 -19.59 8.18
C PHE A 367 1.35 -20.23 9.51
N GLU A 368 2.15 -21.28 9.43
CA GLU A 368 2.42 -22.16 10.57
C GLU A 368 3.75 -21.89 11.25
N ASP A 369 4.61 -21.03 10.71
CA ASP A 369 5.88 -20.72 11.38
C ASP A 369 5.65 -20.20 12.80
N PHE A 370 6.51 -20.58 13.75
CA PHE A 370 6.34 -20.21 15.16
C PHE A 370 6.64 -18.73 15.37
N ARG A 371 5.76 -18.06 16.12
CA ARG A 371 5.81 -16.63 16.43
C ARG A 371 5.44 -16.38 17.88
N ASN A 372 6.02 -17.15 18.80
CA ASN A 372 5.76 -17.03 20.22
C ASN A 372 6.79 -16.12 20.88
N THR A 373 6.40 -14.88 21.18
CA THR A 373 7.27 -13.86 21.77
C THR A 373 7.73 -14.20 23.20
N GLY A 374 6.97 -15.05 23.90
CA GLY A 374 7.28 -15.49 25.25
C GLY A 374 7.54 -14.34 26.23
N SER A 375 8.38 -14.60 27.23
CA SER A 375 8.80 -13.58 28.21
C SER A 375 9.96 -12.70 27.76
N ASN A 376 10.65 -13.09 26.68
CA ASN A 376 11.83 -12.36 26.19
C ASN A 376 11.44 -11.06 25.47
N ASP A 377 10.26 -11.03 24.85
CA ASP A 377 9.72 -9.87 24.11
C ASP A 377 10.74 -9.22 23.17
N TYR A 378 11.49 -10.06 22.44
CA TYR A 378 12.46 -9.59 21.47
C TYR A 378 11.78 -8.80 20.36
N HIS A 379 12.24 -7.59 20.12
CA HIS A 379 11.70 -6.73 19.06
C HIS A 379 12.75 -5.80 18.48
N MET A 380 12.46 -5.32 17.27
CA MET A 380 13.24 -4.31 16.56
C MET A 380 12.35 -3.16 16.14
N ASP A 381 12.69 -1.97 16.60
CA ASP A 381 12.09 -0.71 16.16
C ASP A 381 12.82 -0.23 14.92
N THR A 382 12.32 -0.65 13.75
CA THR A 382 13.07 -0.52 12.49
C THR A 382 13.37 0.92 12.10
N TRP A 383 12.52 1.87 12.53
CA TRP A 383 12.70 3.30 12.30
C TRP A 383 13.95 3.91 12.97
N ASN A 384 14.62 3.19 13.88
CA ASN A 384 15.84 3.69 14.52
C ASN A 384 17.09 3.54 13.64
N ASN A 385 17.04 2.71 12.59
CA ASN A 385 18.16 2.51 11.66
C ASN A 385 17.63 2.13 10.27
N LEU A 386 16.99 3.10 9.59
CA LEU A 386 16.53 2.93 8.22
C LEU A 386 17.59 3.40 7.22
N THR A 387 17.67 2.69 6.11
CA THR A 387 18.55 3.00 4.98
C THR A 387 17.75 2.96 3.69
N LEU A 388 17.82 4.04 2.91
CA LEU A 388 17.23 4.08 1.57
C LEU A 388 17.91 3.04 0.67
N LEU A 389 17.10 2.16 0.08
CA LEU A 389 17.55 1.16 -0.86
C LEU A 389 17.42 1.71 -2.29
N GLN A 390 18.56 2.08 -2.88
CA GLN A 390 18.61 2.65 -4.22
C GLN A 390 19.94 2.32 -4.91
N ARG A 391 19.92 2.32 -6.25
CA ARG A 391 21.12 2.19 -7.10
C ARG A 391 21.70 3.57 -7.42
N GLY A 392 23.01 3.63 -7.57
CA GLY A 392 23.73 4.83 -7.97
C GLY A 392 25.15 4.86 -7.42
N SER A 393 25.98 5.74 -7.98
CA SER A 393 27.38 5.90 -7.59
C SER A 393 27.59 6.35 -6.13
N SER A 394 26.54 6.85 -5.48
CA SER A 394 26.55 7.25 -4.07
C SER A 394 26.18 6.10 -3.13
N PHE A 395 25.78 4.94 -3.64
CA PHE A 395 25.35 3.79 -2.85
C PHE A 395 26.41 2.69 -2.84
N PRO A 396 26.50 1.87 -1.77
CA PRO A 396 27.47 0.79 -1.67
C PRO A 396 27.39 -0.22 -2.83
N ASP A 397 28.49 -0.90 -3.11
CA ASP A 397 28.60 -1.87 -4.21
C ASP A 397 27.52 -2.95 -4.18
N TRP A 398 27.15 -3.43 -2.98
CA TRP A 398 26.14 -4.47 -2.83
C TRP A 398 24.75 -4.02 -3.32
N MET A 399 24.37 -2.74 -3.14
CA MET A 399 23.10 -2.18 -3.63
C MET A 399 23.12 -2.02 -5.16
N ASN A 400 24.31 -1.81 -5.72
CA ASN A 400 24.52 -1.70 -7.16
C ASN A 400 24.69 -3.06 -7.84
N CYS A 401 24.87 -4.14 -7.09
CA CYS A 401 24.93 -5.48 -7.62
C CYS A 401 23.58 -5.89 -8.23
N THR A 402 23.58 -6.60 -9.36
CA THR A 402 22.38 -7.01 -10.09
C THR A 402 22.30 -8.52 -10.21
N GLY A 403 21.08 -9.05 -10.20
CA GLY A 403 20.84 -10.49 -10.34
C GLY A 403 21.03 -11.27 -9.04
N SER A 404 21.01 -12.60 -9.13
CA SER A 404 20.98 -13.48 -7.97
C SER A 404 22.35 -13.82 -7.38
N SER A 405 23.45 -13.50 -8.06
CA SER A 405 24.80 -13.83 -7.60
C SER A 405 25.27 -12.99 -6.41
N CYS A 406 24.58 -11.89 -6.11
CA CYS A 406 24.96 -10.95 -5.05
C CYS A 406 24.75 -11.53 -3.63
N PHE A 407 23.76 -12.41 -3.48
CA PHE A 407 23.32 -12.97 -2.21
C PHE A 407 23.10 -14.48 -2.36
N ASP A 408 24.13 -15.19 -2.82
CA ASP A 408 24.16 -16.67 -2.87
C ASP A 408 22.99 -17.32 -3.63
N GLY A 409 22.56 -16.72 -4.74
CA GLY A 409 21.45 -17.21 -5.56
C GLY A 409 20.10 -16.56 -5.22
N ILE A 410 20.03 -15.74 -4.17
CA ILE A 410 18.85 -14.97 -3.80
C ILE A 410 18.82 -13.64 -4.55
N GLY A 411 17.66 -13.30 -5.11
CA GLY A 411 17.46 -12.05 -5.84
C GLY A 411 17.68 -10.82 -4.97
N HIS A 412 18.19 -9.74 -5.53
CA HIS A 412 18.35 -8.48 -4.82
C HIS A 412 16.97 -7.81 -4.57
N PRO A 413 16.74 -7.16 -3.40
CA PRO A 413 15.43 -6.63 -3.01
C PRO A 413 14.82 -5.59 -3.98
N ILE A 414 15.64 -4.83 -4.70
CA ILE A 414 15.16 -3.90 -5.74
C ILE A 414 14.46 -4.66 -6.88
N GLU A 415 15.06 -5.74 -7.38
CA GLU A 415 14.50 -6.58 -8.44
C GLU A 415 13.29 -7.38 -7.96
N GLN A 416 13.33 -7.85 -6.71
CA GLN A 416 12.18 -8.52 -6.09
C GLN A 416 11.00 -7.58 -5.84
N THR A 417 11.25 -6.26 -5.77
CA THR A 417 10.19 -5.27 -5.57
C THR A 417 9.39 -5.01 -6.84
N GLY A 418 10.05 -4.89 -7.98
CA GLY A 418 9.38 -4.48 -9.22
C GLY A 418 8.70 -3.11 -9.07
N SER A 419 7.51 -2.96 -9.66
CA SER A 419 6.70 -1.74 -9.54
C SER A 419 5.76 -1.83 -8.34
N LEU A 420 6.02 -1.06 -7.28
CA LEU A 420 5.15 -1.04 -6.09
C LEU A 420 3.67 -0.72 -6.42
N PRO A 421 3.36 0.26 -7.29
CA PRO A 421 1.96 0.59 -7.61
C PRO A 421 1.18 -0.52 -8.33
N SER A 422 1.87 -1.50 -8.94
CA SER A 422 1.22 -2.62 -9.63
C SER A 422 0.97 -3.83 -8.72
N MET A 423 1.23 -3.73 -7.42
CA MET A 423 1.06 -4.83 -6.48
C MET A 423 -0.42 -5.19 -6.29
N GLY A 424 -0.75 -6.48 -6.35
CA GLY A 424 -2.06 -7.04 -5.99
C GLY A 424 -2.29 -7.09 -4.47
N GLY A 425 -3.52 -7.33 -4.06
CA GLY A 425 -3.95 -7.33 -2.65
C GLY A 425 -3.37 -8.50 -1.85
N CYS A 426 -3.10 -9.60 -2.54
CA CYS A 426 -2.35 -10.75 -2.05
C CYS A 426 -1.67 -11.46 -3.22
N GLY A 427 -0.83 -12.45 -2.93
CA GLY A 427 -0.22 -13.28 -3.95
C GLY A 427 0.24 -14.63 -3.41
N LYS A 428 0.15 -15.67 -4.25
CA LYS A 428 0.45 -17.07 -3.91
C LYS A 428 -0.38 -17.52 -2.70
N ASP A 429 0.23 -18.23 -1.75
CA ASP A 429 -0.46 -18.86 -0.63
C ASP A 429 -0.98 -17.87 0.44
N GLY A 430 -0.69 -16.57 0.31
CA GLY A 430 -1.09 -15.55 1.27
C GLY A 430 -2.58 -15.21 1.27
N CYS A 431 -3.28 -15.42 0.15
CA CYS A 431 -4.61 -14.85 -0.06
C CYS A 431 -5.68 -15.29 0.95
N SER A 432 -5.54 -16.46 1.57
CA SER A 432 -6.52 -16.99 2.54
C SER A 432 -6.68 -16.17 3.83
N LYS A 433 -5.68 -15.34 4.20
CA LYS A 433 -5.76 -14.42 5.36
C LYS A 433 -5.87 -12.94 4.97
N SER A 434 -5.94 -12.65 3.67
CA SER A 434 -5.97 -11.29 3.16
C SER A 434 -7.32 -10.61 3.41
N SER A 435 -7.27 -9.31 3.70
CA SER A 435 -8.44 -8.43 3.69
C SER A 435 -8.81 -7.98 2.27
N LEU A 436 -7.92 -8.18 1.29
CA LEU A 436 -8.15 -7.91 -0.12
C LEU A 436 -8.08 -9.21 -0.92
N GLY A 437 -8.95 -9.38 -1.92
CA GLY A 437 -8.82 -10.50 -2.86
C GLY A 437 -7.58 -10.36 -3.76
N GLU A 438 -7.21 -11.46 -4.43
CA GLU A 438 -6.04 -11.54 -5.30
C GLU A 438 -6.11 -10.55 -6.47
N ASN A 439 -7.29 -10.46 -7.08
CA ASN A 439 -7.59 -9.54 -8.19
C ASN A 439 -8.13 -8.20 -7.68
N ILE A 440 -7.59 -7.69 -6.58
CA ILE A 440 -7.80 -6.31 -6.13
C ILE A 440 -6.44 -5.66 -5.93
N PRO A 441 -6.12 -4.55 -6.62
CA PRO A 441 -4.86 -3.84 -6.40
C PRO A 441 -4.65 -3.44 -4.92
N PHE A 442 -3.43 -3.59 -4.41
CA PHE A 442 -3.08 -3.18 -3.04
C PHE A 442 -3.29 -1.68 -2.80
N LEU A 443 -3.12 -0.87 -3.84
CA LEU A 443 -3.29 0.57 -3.82
C LEU A 443 -4.76 1.01 -3.94
N ASN A 444 -5.71 0.08 -4.11
CA ASN A 444 -7.14 0.39 -4.15
C ASN A 444 -7.52 1.26 -2.95
N ASP A 445 -8.01 2.47 -3.22
CA ASP A 445 -8.24 3.47 -2.18
C ASP A 445 -9.32 2.96 -1.20
N PRO A 446 -8.95 2.67 0.07
CA PRO A 446 -9.89 2.18 1.07
C PRO A 446 -10.93 3.23 1.48
N ILE A 447 -10.73 4.50 1.15
CA ILE A 447 -11.70 5.58 1.39
C ILE A 447 -12.90 5.43 0.43
N GLY A 448 -12.72 4.70 -0.68
CA GLY A 448 -13.76 4.02 -1.44
C GLY A 448 -15.07 4.79 -1.56
N SER A 449 -15.12 5.82 -2.42
CA SER A 449 -16.37 6.54 -2.71
C SER A 449 -17.47 5.56 -3.16
N ASP A 450 -18.44 5.28 -2.30
CA ASP A 450 -19.65 4.48 -2.61
C ASP A 450 -20.83 5.37 -3.03
N PHE A 451 -20.56 6.62 -3.37
CA PHE A 451 -21.60 7.56 -3.76
C PHE A 451 -22.19 7.20 -5.13
N SER A 452 -23.52 7.07 -5.18
CA SER A 452 -24.29 7.02 -6.43
C SER A 452 -24.92 8.39 -6.67
N ALA A 453 -24.79 8.93 -7.88
CA ALA A 453 -25.43 10.20 -8.23
C ALA A 453 -26.89 9.98 -8.66
N ILE A 454 -27.80 10.76 -8.10
CA ILE A 454 -29.17 10.91 -8.62
C ILE A 454 -29.23 12.27 -9.32
N THR A 455 -29.19 12.27 -10.64
CA THR A 455 -29.38 13.50 -11.43
C THR A 455 -30.87 13.77 -11.59
N ALA A 456 -31.45 14.54 -10.66
CA ALA A 456 -32.81 15.03 -10.81
C ALA A 456 -32.83 16.24 -11.75
N LYS A 457 -33.39 16.09 -12.96
CA LYS A 457 -33.79 17.24 -13.78
C LYS A 457 -34.97 17.92 -13.11
N HIS A 458 -34.73 18.94 -12.29
CA HIS A 458 -35.82 19.78 -11.83
C HIS A 458 -36.23 20.73 -12.95
N SER A 459 -37.50 20.68 -13.36
CA SER A 459 -38.06 21.55 -14.39
C SER A 459 -38.48 22.91 -13.82
N GLY A 460 -37.65 23.54 -12.97
CA GLY A 460 -37.90 24.91 -12.47
C GLY A 460 -39.24 25.19 -11.78
N ARG A 461 -40.11 24.18 -11.56
CA ARG A 461 -41.38 24.34 -10.86
C ARG A 461 -41.16 24.14 -9.38
N VAL A 462 -41.41 25.20 -8.62
CA VAL A 462 -41.55 25.14 -7.16
C VAL A 462 -42.67 24.13 -6.86
N LEU A 463 -42.34 23.10 -6.08
CA LEU A 463 -43.34 22.24 -5.47
C LEU A 463 -43.94 23.02 -4.31
N ASP A 464 -45.14 23.57 -4.49
CA ASP A 464 -45.95 24.01 -3.35
C ASP A 464 -46.29 22.76 -2.53
N VAL A 465 -45.69 22.64 -1.36
CA VAL A 465 -46.05 21.63 -0.36
C VAL A 465 -47.17 22.22 0.49
N PRO A 466 -48.41 21.71 0.41
CA PRO A 466 -49.50 22.23 1.22
C PRO A 466 -49.20 22.02 2.70
N GLY A 467 -48.99 23.11 3.45
CA GLY A 467 -48.85 23.09 4.91
C GLY A 467 -47.49 23.50 5.48
N ALA A 468 -46.51 23.87 4.67
CA ALA A 468 -45.27 24.50 5.16
C ALA A 468 -45.36 26.02 4.98
N SER A 469 -45.47 26.78 6.07
CA SER A 469 -45.27 28.24 6.00
C SER A 469 -43.77 28.56 6.01
N THR A 470 -43.37 29.49 5.16
CA THR A 470 -42.03 30.11 5.15
C THR A 470 -41.69 30.80 6.46
#